data_AF-A0A1G4R2B6-F1
#
_entry.id   AF-A0A1G4R2B6-F1
#
_cell.length_a   1.000
_cell.length_b   1.000
_cell.length_c   1.000
_cell.angle_alpha   90.00
_cell.angle_beta   90.00
_cell.angle_gamma   90.00
#
_symmetry.space_group_name_H-M   'P 1'
#
loop_
_entity.id
_entity.type
_entity.pdbx_description
1 polymer ?
#
loop_
_entity_poly.entity_id
_entity_poly.type
_entity_poly.pdbx_seq_one_letter_code
_entity_poly.pdbx_strand_id
1 'polypeptide(L)'
;MHKNARLFLATSKRATFARTIIQNKGLGALFNGIYGSTPAGNIDHKPELIAHIMTENGLVADRCVMVGGRKFDITGAHANRMSAIGVLWGYGKRDELEQSKDLSGLYLTLLRKPRLWSAKGPIPIKTAI
;
A
#
# COMPACT_ATOMS: atom_id res chain seq x y z
N MET A 1 2.59 0.21 -24.42
CA MET A 1 1.35 -0.42 -23.92
C MET A 1 1.23 -0.13 -22.43
N HIS A 2 0.35 0.77 -22.00
CA HIS A 2 0.00 0.89 -20.58
C HIS A 2 -0.86 -0.33 -20.22
N LYS A 3 -0.30 -1.29 -19.48
CA LYS A 3 -1.10 -2.41 -18.96
C LYS A 3 -2.07 -1.84 -17.91
N ASN A 4 -3.38 -2.14 -18.05
CA ASN A 4 -4.42 -1.82 -17.06
C ASN A 4 -4.13 -2.56 -15.74
N ALA A 5 -3.32 -1.97 -14.86
CA ALA A 5 -3.19 -2.44 -13.49
C ALA A 5 -4.44 -2.05 -12.70
N ARG A 6 -4.96 -2.97 -11.87
CA ARG A 6 -5.97 -2.63 -10.86
C ARG A 6 -5.26 -2.04 -9.65
N LEU A 7 -5.82 -0.98 -9.07
CA LEU A 7 -5.22 -0.27 -7.95
C LEU A 7 -6.13 -0.31 -6.73
N PHE A 8 -5.61 -0.77 -5.59
CA PHE A 8 -6.37 -0.81 -4.33
C PHE A 8 -5.64 -0.04 -3.23
N LEU A 9 -6.37 0.80 -2.49
CA LEU A 9 -5.81 1.49 -1.32
C LEU A 9 -6.02 0.64 -0.07
N ALA A 10 -4.92 0.29 0.62
CA ALA A 10 -4.94 -0.44 1.89
C ALA A 10 -4.32 0.40 3.03
N THR A 11 -5.14 1.06 3.86
CA THR A 11 -4.67 2.04 4.85
C THR A 11 -5.12 1.73 6.29
N SER A 12 -4.30 2.03 7.29
CA SER A 12 -4.71 1.97 8.71
C SER A 12 -5.63 3.14 9.14
N LYS A 13 -5.92 4.08 8.23
CA LYS A 13 -6.95 5.11 8.45
C LYS A 13 -8.32 4.46 8.28
N ARG A 14 -9.33 5.00 8.98
CA ARG A 14 -10.74 4.64 8.75
C ARG A 14 -11.10 4.75 7.27
N ALA A 15 -11.81 3.75 6.74
CA ALA A 15 -12.17 3.70 5.32
C ALA A 15 -12.93 4.95 4.85
N THR A 16 -13.84 5.48 5.69
CA THR A 16 -14.60 6.71 5.41
C THR A 16 -13.68 7.91 5.17
N PHE A 17 -12.72 8.14 6.06
CA PHE A 17 -11.72 9.21 5.92
C PHE A 17 -10.83 9.02 4.70
N ALA A 18 -10.43 7.78 4.41
CA ALA A 18 -9.61 7.47 3.24
C ALA A 18 -10.35 7.82 1.94
N ARG A 19 -11.63 7.44 1.83
CA ARG A 19 -12.49 7.75 0.69
C ARG A 19 -12.64 9.25 0.49
N THR A 20 -12.93 10.01 1.55
CA THR A 20 -13.04 11.48 1.49
C THR A 20 -11.75 12.13 0.99
N ILE A 21 -10.58 11.70 1.50
CA ILE A 21 -9.28 12.24 1.06
C ILE A 21 -9.06 11.97 -0.44
N ILE A 22 -9.30 10.74 -0.89
CA ILE A 22 -9.10 10.35 -2.30
C ILE A 22 -10.07 11.11 -3.22
N GLN A 23 -11.34 11.23 -2.84
CA GLN A 23 -12.36 11.97 -3.59
C GLN A 23 -12.02 13.46 -3.70
N ASN A 24 -11.66 14.10 -2.60
CA ASN A 24 -11.28 15.53 -2.58
C ASN A 24 -10.00 15.83 -3.37
N LYS A 25 -9.19 14.81 -3.69
CA LYS A 25 -8.01 14.93 -4.55
C LYS A 25 -8.28 14.59 -6.01
N GLY A 26 -9.51 14.23 -6.37
CA GLY A 26 -9.88 13.83 -7.74
C GLY A 26 -9.26 12.50 -8.18
N LEU A 27 -8.82 11.66 -7.24
CA LEU A 27 -8.11 10.40 -7.55
C LEU A 27 -9.02 9.17 -7.48
N GLY A 28 -10.31 9.34 -7.16
CA GLY A 28 -11.23 8.22 -6.93
C GLY A 28 -11.31 7.23 -8.09
N ALA A 29 -11.36 7.72 -9.32
CA ALA A 29 -11.46 6.90 -10.52
C ALA A 29 -10.21 6.04 -10.80
N LEU A 30 -9.07 6.34 -10.15
CA LEU A 30 -7.85 5.55 -10.29
C LEU A 30 -7.88 4.27 -9.45
N PHE A 31 -8.70 4.22 -8.40
CA PHE A 31 -8.74 3.09 -7.46
C PHE A 31 -9.94 2.19 -7.73
N ASN A 32 -9.69 0.90 -7.90
CA ASN A 32 -10.70 -0.15 -7.97
C ASN A 32 -11.31 -0.46 -6.60
N GLY A 33 -10.62 -0.14 -5.51
CA GLY A 33 -11.15 -0.29 -4.15
C GLY A 33 -10.39 0.54 -3.12
N ILE A 34 -11.10 0.99 -2.09
CA ILE A 34 -10.56 1.78 -0.98
C ILE A 34 -10.91 1.10 0.34
N TYR A 35 -9.86 0.63 1.00
CA TYR A 35 -9.95 -0.17 2.21
C TYR A 35 -9.18 0.49 3.35
N GLY A 36 -9.80 0.45 4.52
CA GLY A 36 -9.14 0.83 5.75
C GLY A 36 -9.86 0.29 6.97
N SER A 37 -9.43 0.71 8.15
CA SER A 37 -10.01 0.21 9.40
C SER A 37 -11.51 0.49 9.50
N THR A 38 -12.22 -0.45 10.13
CA THR A 38 -13.65 -0.35 10.42
C THR A 38 -13.85 -0.01 11.89
N PRO A 39 -14.99 0.59 12.29
CA PRO A 39 -15.26 0.89 13.70
C PRO A 39 -15.24 -0.35 14.62
N ALA A 40 -15.51 -1.54 14.07
CA ALA A 40 -15.49 -2.80 14.80
C ALA A 40 -14.08 -3.39 15.00
N GLY A 41 -13.04 -2.82 14.38
CA GLY A 41 -11.65 -3.19 14.61
C GLY A 41 -11.17 -4.53 14.00
N ASN A 42 -12.08 -5.32 13.42
CA ASN A 42 -11.77 -6.66 12.91
C ASN A 42 -10.75 -6.69 11.75
N ILE A 43 -10.41 -5.54 11.15
CA ILE A 43 -9.48 -5.41 10.02
C ILE A 43 -8.48 -4.25 10.28
N ASP A 44 -7.91 -4.20 11.47
CA ASP A 44 -7.01 -3.12 11.87
C ASP A 44 -5.53 -3.42 11.62
N HIS A 45 -5.18 -4.71 11.57
CA HIS A 45 -3.83 -5.16 11.30
C HIS A 45 -3.59 -5.33 9.78
N LYS A 46 -2.39 -4.92 9.34
CA LYS A 46 -2.07 -4.78 7.92
C LYS A 46 -2.06 -6.12 7.15
N PRO A 47 -1.51 -7.23 7.70
CA PRO A 47 -1.59 -8.53 7.03
C PRO A 47 -3.03 -8.97 6.73
N GLU A 48 -3.93 -8.82 7.68
CA GLU A 48 -5.34 -9.22 7.63
C GLU A 48 -6.10 -8.34 6.64
N LEU A 49 -5.81 -7.03 6.62
CA LEU A 49 -6.34 -6.11 5.62
C LEU A 49 -5.95 -6.51 4.20
N ILE A 50 -4.69 -6.87 3.97
CA ILE A 50 -4.22 -7.28 2.64
C ILE A 50 -4.86 -8.61 2.24
N ALA A 51 -4.91 -9.59 3.16
CA ALA A 51 -5.56 -10.88 2.93
C ALA A 51 -7.04 -10.72 2.54
N HIS A 52 -7.74 -9.84 3.26
CA HIS A 52 -9.14 -9.51 2.99
C HIS A 52 -9.32 -8.91 1.58
N ILE A 53 -8.52 -7.90 1.22
CA ILE A 53 -8.58 -7.26 -0.11
C ILE A 53 -8.33 -8.29 -1.20
N MET A 54 -7.32 -9.16 -1.03
CA MET A 54 -7.00 -10.20 -2.01
C MET A 54 -8.14 -11.19 -2.19
N THR A 55 -8.72 -11.67 -1.08
CA THR A 55 -9.80 -12.65 -1.10
C THR A 55 -11.05 -12.07 -1.75
N GLU A 56 -11.48 -10.88 -1.35
CA GLU A 56 -12.69 -10.24 -1.88
C GLU A 56 -12.58 -9.94 -3.38
N ASN A 57 -11.38 -9.63 -3.88
CA ASN A 57 -11.15 -9.21 -5.26
C ASN A 57 -10.59 -10.30 -6.18
N GLY A 58 -10.44 -11.53 -5.68
CA GLY A 58 -9.87 -12.66 -6.42
C GLY A 58 -8.42 -12.42 -6.87
N LEU A 59 -7.61 -11.77 -6.03
CA LEU A 59 -6.23 -11.43 -6.36
C LEU A 59 -5.27 -12.56 -5.95
N VAL A 60 -4.25 -12.79 -6.77
CA VAL A 60 -3.20 -13.80 -6.54
C VAL A 60 -1.90 -13.09 -6.20
N ALA A 61 -1.24 -13.48 -5.11
CA ALA A 61 -0.06 -12.81 -4.57
C ALA A 61 1.05 -12.57 -5.60
N ASP A 62 1.36 -13.58 -6.41
CA ASP A 62 2.40 -13.56 -7.45
C ASP A 62 2.11 -12.57 -8.59
N ARG A 63 0.88 -12.05 -8.67
CA ARG A 63 0.44 -11.03 -9.64
C ARG A 63 0.16 -9.68 -8.99
N CYS A 64 0.46 -9.54 -7.70
CA CYS A 64 0.26 -8.33 -6.93
C CYS A 64 1.59 -7.79 -6.43
N VAL A 65 1.66 -6.47 -6.27
CA VAL A 65 2.80 -5.82 -5.65
C VAL A 65 2.32 -4.75 -4.70
N MET A 66 2.75 -4.85 -3.45
CA MET A 66 2.48 -3.82 -2.47
C MET A 66 3.42 -2.64 -2.67
N VAL A 67 2.90 -1.43 -2.81
CA VAL A 67 3.69 -0.19 -2.82
C VAL A 67 3.41 0.56 -1.51
N GLY A 68 4.42 0.73 -0.66
CA GLY A 68 4.24 1.28 0.67
C GLY A 68 5.47 2.00 1.24
N GLY A 69 5.23 2.90 2.18
CA GLY A 69 6.27 3.76 2.75
C GLY A 69 6.64 3.42 4.20
N ARG A 70 6.03 2.38 4.80
CA ARG A 70 6.26 1.98 6.20
C ARG A 70 6.65 0.51 6.27
N LYS A 71 7.36 0.11 7.35
CA LYS A 71 7.68 -1.32 7.58
C LYS A 71 6.45 -2.21 7.54
N PHE A 72 5.32 -1.72 8.07
CA PHE A 72 4.07 -2.47 8.12
C PHE A 72 3.53 -2.82 6.74
N ASP A 73 3.79 -1.98 5.74
CA ASP A 73 3.40 -2.28 4.35
C ASP A 73 4.20 -3.46 3.81
N ILE A 74 5.52 -3.46 4.06
CA ILE A 74 6.43 -4.50 3.59
C ILE A 74 6.18 -5.82 4.33
N THR A 75 6.14 -5.80 5.66
CA THR A 75 5.87 -7.00 6.46
C THR A 75 4.46 -7.54 6.18
N GLY A 76 3.48 -6.66 5.96
CA GLY A 76 2.12 -7.06 5.59
C GLY A 76 2.05 -7.74 4.23
N ALA A 77 2.80 -7.26 3.24
CA ALA A 77 2.90 -7.89 1.93
C ALA A 77 3.56 -9.28 2.03
N HIS A 78 4.68 -9.37 2.73
CA HIS A 78 5.41 -10.64 2.89
C HIS A 78 4.60 -11.69 3.66
N ALA A 79 3.85 -11.27 4.69
CA ALA A 79 2.92 -12.16 5.41
C ALA A 79 1.84 -12.78 4.48
N ASN A 80 1.55 -12.11 3.35
CA ASN A 80 0.63 -12.57 2.32
C ASN A 80 1.34 -13.13 1.07
N ARG A 81 2.64 -13.42 1.17
CA ARG A 81 3.50 -13.90 0.06
C ARG A 81 3.50 -12.98 -1.16
N MET A 82 3.24 -11.69 -0.96
CA MET A 82 3.17 -10.67 -2.00
C MET A 82 4.51 -9.91 -2.08
N SER A 83 4.96 -9.61 -3.30
CA SER A 83 6.13 -8.74 -3.51
C SER A 83 5.88 -7.32 -2.99
N ALA A 84 6.94 -6.60 -2.61
CA ALA A 84 6.81 -5.25 -2.07
C ALA A 84 7.80 -4.25 -2.68
N ILE A 85 7.34 -3.01 -2.87
CA ILE A 85 8.12 -1.85 -3.27
C ILE A 85 8.02 -0.83 -2.14
N GLY A 86 9.16 -0.56 -1.51
CA GLY A 86 9.30 0.47 -0.49
C GLY A 86 9.53 1.84 -1.13
N VAL A 87 8.81 2.85 -0.68
CA VAL A 87 8.96 4.22 -1.21
C VAL A 87 9.49 5.18 -0.14
N LEU A 88 10.50 5.97 -0.50
CA LEU A 88 11.17 6.90 0.43
C LEU A 88 10.54 8.29 0.50
N TRP A 89 9.44 8.50 -0.21
CA TRP A 89 8.63 9.73 -0.14
C TRP A 89 7.37 9.57 0.72
N GLY A 90 7.24 8.43 1.38
CA GLY A 90 6.24 8.19 2.42
C GLY A 90 6.69 8.72 3.78
N TYR A 91 6.16 8.13 4.85
CA TYR A 91 6.44 8.54 6.23
C TYR A 91 7.56 7.74 6.90
N GLY A 92 7.99 6.62 6.32
CA GLY A 92 9.05 5.78 6.88
C GLY A 92 10.44 6.19 6.39
N LYS A 93 11.47 5.75 7.12
CA LYS A 93 12.88 5.95 6.76
C LYS A 93 13.41 4.76 5.96
N ARG A 94 14.53 4.95 5.25
CA ARG A 94 15.23 3.87 4.55
C ARG A 94 15.50 2.68 5.48
N ASP A 95 16.10 2.94 6.65
CA ASP A 95 16.48 1.89 7.59
C ASP A 95 15.26 1.10 8.09
N GLU A 96 14.12 1.78 8.31
CA GLU A 96 12.84 1.13 8.66
C GLU A 96 12.40 0.14 7.58
N LEU A 97 12.54 0.51 6.29
CA LEU A 97 12.16 -0.36 5.18
C LEU A 97 13.17 -1.50 4.96
N GLU A 98 14.47 -1.23 5.08
CA GLU A 98 15.50 -2.24 4.88
C GLU A 98 15.49 -3.32 5.97
N GLN A 99 15.21 -2.93 7.22
CA GLN A 99 15.03 -3.86 8.34
C GLN A 99 13.72 -4.67 8.25
N SER A 100 12.78 -4.27 7.40
CA SER A 100 11.51 -4.98 7.20
C SER A 100 11.59 -6.09 6.14
N LYS A 101 12.77 -6.29 5.53
CA LYS A 101 13.04 -7.43 4.68
C LYS A 101 12.97 -8.70 5.51
N ASP A 102 12.03 -9.56 5.18
CA ASP A 102 12.01 -10.91 5.72
C ASP A 102 12.96 -11.77 4.88
N LEU A 103 13.63 -12.76 5.48
CA LEU A 103 14.61 -13.63 4.80
C LEU A 103 13.94 -14.63 3.82
N SER A 104 12.66 -14.46 3.51
CA SER A 104 11.79 -15.37 2.77
C SER A 104 11.99 -15.38 1.25
N GLY A 105 13.03 -14.74 0.73
CA GLY A 105 13.36 -14.72 -0.71
C GLY A 105 12.48 -13.80 -1.58
N LEU A 106 11.60 -12.99 -0.97
CA LEU A 106 10.80 -11.98 -1.66
C LEU A 106 11.60 -10.68 -1.90
N TYR A 107 11.38 -10.05 -3.06
CA TYR A 107 12.12 -8.84 -3.45
C TYR A 107 11.50 -7.57 -2.86
N LEU A 108 12.35 -6.75 -2.21
CA LEU A 108 12.06 -5.36 -1.85
C LEU A 108 12.86 -4.42 -2.76
N THR A 109 12.16 -3.61 -3.55
CA THR A 109 12.78 -2.50 -4.31
C THR A 109 12.51 -1.17 -3.62
N LEU A 110 13.52 -0.31 -3.50
CA LEU A 110 13.37 1.04 -2.93
C LEU A 110 13.33 2.09 -4.03
N LEU A 111 12.21 2.82 -4.13
CA LEU A 111 12.08 3.93 -5.06
C LEU A 111 12.31 5.28 -4.35
N ARG A 112 13.02 6.18 -5.06
CA ARG A 112 13.15 7.60 -4.70
C ARG A 112 12.07 8.43 -5.41
N LYS A 113 11.72 9.57 -4.81
CA LYS A 113 10.68 10.47 -5.34
C LYS A 113 10.98 10.80 -6.81
N PRO A 114 10.02 10.65 -7.75
CA PRO A 114 10.23 11.04 -9.13
C PRO A 114 10.63 12.52 -9.24
N ARG A 115 11.63 12.85 -10.06
CA ARG A 115 12.12 14.24 -10.26
C ARG A 115 11.02 15.22 -10.66
N LEU A 116 9.91 14.73 -11.22
CA LEU A 116 8.78 15.53 -11.72
C LEU A 116 7.81 16.01 -10.63
N TRP A 117 7.95 15.58 -9.37
CA TRP A 117 6.97 15.90 -8.31
C TRP A 117 7.45 17.04 -7.40
N SER A 118 6.81 18.23 -7.43
CA SER A 118 7.26 19.45 -6.71
C SER A 118 6.77 19.58 -5.26
N ALA A 119 5.78 18.79 -4.81
CA ALA A 119 5.20 18.94 -3.47
C ALA A 119 6.23 18.80 -2.34
N LYS A 120 6.29 19.80 -1.44
CA LYS A 120 7.02 19.73 -0.17
C LYS A 120 6.18 18.92 0.83
N GLY A 121 6.73 17.81 1.35
CA GLY A 121 6.08 16.96 2.35
C GLY A 121 5.66 15.56 1.84
N PRO A 122 5.32 14.63 2.74
CA PRO A 122 4.93 13.27 2.40
C PRO A 122 3.60 13.24 1.64
N ILE A 123 3.50 12.40 0.61
CA ILE A 123 2.27 12.22 -0.17
C ILE A 123 1.26 11.44 0.72
N PRO A 124 0.00 11.90 0.87
CA PRO A 124 -0.95 11.35 1.85
C PRO A 124 -1.50 9.95 1.49
N ILE A 125 -1.12 9.39 0.34
CA ILE A 125 -1.50 8.04 -0.09
C ILE A 125 -0.53 7.07 0.56
N LYS A 126 -1.01 6.39 1.60
CA LYS A 126 -0.16 5.57 2.47
C LYS A 126 0.36 4.31 1.76
N THR A 127 -0.43 3.73 0.86
CA THR A 127 -0.15 2.38 0.33
C THR A 127 -1.05 2.06 -0.86
N ALA A 128 -0.55 1.34 -1.88
CA ALA A 128 -1.40 0.75 -2.91
C ALA A 128 -1.00 -0.72 -3.22
N ILE A 129 -1.98 -1.56 -3.50
CA ILE A 129 -1.84 -2.94 -4.02
C ILE A 129 -2.17 -2.93 -5.52
#